data_AF-A0A9D1R2W1-F1
#
_entry.id   AF-A0A9D1R2W1-F1
#
_cell.length_a   1.000
_cell.length_b   1.000
_cell.length_c   1.000
_cell.angle_alpha   90.00
_cell.angle_beta   90.00
_cell.angle_gamma   90.00
#
_symmetry.space_group_name_H-M   'P 1'
#
loop_
_entity.id
_entity.type
_entity.pdbx_description
1 polymer ?
#
loop_
_entity_poly.entity_id
_entity_poly.type
_entity_poly.pdbx_seq_one_letter_code
_entity_poly.pdbx_strand_id
1 'polypeptide(L)'
;MTEFPVLTELDTPTSFCTEALRNFSLMLEGMDFVQELATLGIGKFHFRRRERALRELRAMSIGLWRLALQRSFPADGETIFERFMLGLYERARSPRERERANAFDLLVRSYVERLNERGDGDFIAVSGHIVDLFQERAPDAVARRLKLALLMRNAYLNIFRHLI
;
A
#
# COMPACT_ATOMS: atom_id res chain seq x y z
N MET A 1 44.14 -17.57 -28.68
CA MET A 1 43.04 -16.58 -28.64
C MET A 1 41.90 -17.24 -27.94
N THR A 2 41.74 -16.96 -26.66
CA THR A 2 40.72 -17.58 -25.81
C THR A 2 39.57 -16.58 -25.72
N GLU A 3 38.44 -16.91 -26.35
CA GLU A 3 37.20 -16.15 -26.20
C GLU A 3 36.70 -16.34 -24.76
N PHE A 4 36.69 -15.26 -23.99
CA PHE A 4 35.94 -15.20 -22.75
C PHE A 4 34.47 -15.00 -23.13
N PRO A 5 33.53 -15.84 -22.64
CA PRO A 5 32.13 -15.50 -22.75
C PRO A 5 31.88 -14.26 -21.89
N VAL A 6 31.36 -13.21 -22.52
CA VAL A 6 30.78 -12.04 -21.83
C VAL A 6 29.66 -12.59 -20.96
N LEU A 7 29.94 -12.71 -19.66
CA LEU A 7 28.94 -12.99 -18.65
C LEU A 7 27.88 -11.90 -18.77
N THR A 8 26.71 -12.31 -19.23
CA THR A 8 25.48 -11.54 -19.21
C THR A 8 25.37 -10.91 -17.84
N GLU A 9 25.17 -9.58 -17.80
CA GLU A 9 24.97 -8.82 -16.57
C GLU A 9 23.99 -9.57 -15.67
N LEU A 10 24.54 -10.19 -14.64
CA LEU A 10 23.79 -10.86 -13.59
C LEU A 10 22.85 -9.81 -12.98
N ASP A 11 21.57 -10.14 -12.95
CA ASP A 11 20.54 -9.49 -12.14
C ASP A 11 21.12 -9.10 -10.78
N THR A 12 21.55 -7.85 -10.66
CA THR A 12 22.12 -7.34 -9.41
C THR A 12 20.97 -7.03 -8.46
N PRO A 13 21.11 -7.25 -7.13
CA PRO A 13 20.08 -6.91 -6.14
C PRO A 13 19.57 -5.47 -6.26
N THR A 14 20.44 -4.55 -6.70
CA THR A 14 20.14 -3.14 -6.99
C THR A 14 19.12 -2.96 -8.13
N SER A 15 19.16 -3.82 -9.16
CA SER A 15 18.22 -3.81 -10.29
C SER A 15 16.81 -4.15 -9.80
N PHE A 16 16.71 -5.23 -9.02
CA PHE A 16 15.44 -5.72 -8.49
C PHE A 16 14.76 -4.71 -7.53
N CYS A 17 15.53 -4.13 -6.60
CA CYS A 17 15.00 -3.09 -5.71
C CYS A 17 14.44 -1.89 -6.48
N THR A 18 15.14 -1.46 -7.52
CA THR A 18 14.71 -0.31 -8.35
C THR A 18 13.43 -0.64 -9.13
N GLU A 19 13.33 -1.87 -9.64
CA GLU A 19 12.15 -2.34 -10.35
C GLU A 19 10.93 -2.48 -9.43
N ALA A 20 11.07 -3.11 -8.26
CA ALA A 20 9.98 -3.24 -7.29
C ALA A 20 9.43 -1.86 -6.86
N LEU A 21 10.32 -0.89 -6.63
CA LEU A 21 9.95 0.50 -6.31
C LEU A 21 9.19 1.17 -7.46
N ARG A 22 9.66 1.00 -8.69
CA ARG A 22 9.03 1.57 -9.89
C ARG A 22 7.66 0.95 -10.14
N ASN A 23 7.58 -0.38 -10.13
CA ASN A 23 6.36 -1.14 -10.39
C ASN A 23 5.29 -0.80 -9.37
N PHE A 24 5.65 -0.75 -8.08
CA PHE A 24 4.70 -0.35 -7.05
C PHE A 24 4.28 1.11 -7.16
N SER A 25 5.19 2.03 -7.48
CA SER A 25 4.84 3.45 -7.68
C SER A 25 3.80 3.61 -8.79
N LEU A 26 4.01 2.99 -9.95
CA LEU A 26 3.08 3.03 -11.08
C LEU A 26 1.73 2.40 -10.72
N MET A 27 1.74 1.27 -10.03
CA MET A 27 0.52 0.60 -9.59
C MET A 27 -0.25 1.48 -8.60
N LEU A 28 0.40 2.03 -7.57
CA LEU A 28 -0.23 2.88 -6.56
C LEU A 28 -0.81 4.16 -7.17
N GLU A 29 -0.12 4.75 -8.15
CA GLU A 29 -0.62 5.90 -8.90
C GLU A 29 -1.85 5.54 -9.75
N GLY A 30 -1.90 4.33 -10.31
CA GLY A 30 -3.00 3.81 -11.12
C GLY A 30 -4.16 3.15 -10.36
N MET A 31 -4.08 2.98 -9.04
CA MET A 31 -5.15 2.34 -8.26
C MET A 31 -6.44 3.17 -8.28
N ASP A 32 -7.52 2.55 -8.78
CA ASP A 32 -8.88 3.09 -8.69
C ASP A 32 -9.64 2.50 -7.49
N PHE A 33 -9.91 3.35 -6.51
CA PHE A 33 -10.61 2.99 -5.28
C PHE A 33 -12.15 3.14 -5.36
N VAL A 34 -12.74 3.10 -6.57
CA VAL A 34 -14.19 3.28 -6.75
C VAL A 34 -15.01 2.27 -5.95
N GLN A 35 -14.60 1.01 -5.90
CA GLN A 35 -15.35 -0.05 -5.19
C GLN A 35 -15.26 0.09 -3.67
N GLU A 36 -14.10 0.48 -3.17
CA GLU A 36 -13.82 0.74 -1.76
C GLU A 36 -14.63 1.96 -1.29
N LEU A 37 -14.61 3.05 -2.06
CA LEU A 37 -15.37 4.25 -1.74
C LEU A 37 -16.88 4.00 -1.76
N ALA A 38 -17.37 3.20 -2.72
CA ALA A 38 -18.76 2.77 -2.73
C ALA A 38 -19.10 1.90 -1.50
N THR A 39 -18.19 1.01 -1.09
CA THR A 39 -18.33 0.18 0.11
C THR A 39 -18.37 1.02 1.37
N LEU A 40 -17.62 2.13 1.42
CA LEU A 40 -17.65 3.12 2.50
C LEU A 40 -18.84 4.11 2.40
N GLY A 41 -19.73 3.97 1.41
CA GLY A 41 -20.88 4.87 1.21
C GLY A 41 -20.47 6.30 0.84
N ILE A 42 -19.28 6.49 0.26
CA ILE A 42 -18.72 7.79 -0.08
C ILE A 42 -19.01 8.10 -1.55
N GLY A 43 -20.06 8.88 -1.77
CA GLY A 43 -20.42 9.40 -3.10
C GLY A 43 -19.42 10.42 -3.68
N LYS A 44 -19.59 10.72 -4.97
CA LYS A 44 -18.69 11.59 -5.75
C LYS A 44 -18.62 13.04 -5.24
N PHE A 45 -19.67 13.54 -4.59
CA PHE A 45 -19.77 14.92 -4.12
C PHE A 45 -19.24 15.13 -2.68
N HIS A 46 -18.84 14.08 -1.98
CA HIS A 46 -18.30 14.19 -0.62
C HIS A 46 -16.80 14.51 -0.62
N PHE A 47 -16.38 15.59 -1.29
CA PHE A 47 -14.97 15.87 -1.62
C PHE A 47 -13.99 15.70 -0.45
N ARG A 48 -14.22 16.35 0.69
CA ARG A 48 -13.34 16.25 1.87
C ARG A 48 -13.29 14.84 2.45
N ARG A 49 -14.45 14.18 2.57
CA ARG A 49 -14.54 12.80 3.09
C ARG A 49 -13.90 11.80 2.13
N ARG A 50 -14.02 12.05 0.82
CA ARG A 50 -13.42 11.27 -0.25
C ARG A 50 -11.89 11.43 -0.26
N GLU A 51 -11.38 12.66 -0.12
CA GLU A 51 -9.95 12.91 0.01
C GLU A 51 -9.36 12.18 1.23
N ARG A 52 -10.04 12.28 2.38
CA ARG A 52 -9.65 11.52 3.58
C ARG A 52 -9.66 10.01 3.32
N ALA A 53 -10.74 9.46 2.75
CA ALA A 53 -10.82 8.02 2.48
C ALA A 53 -9.78 7.52 1.48
N LEU A 54 -9.51 8.29 0.41
CA LEU A 54 -8.44 7.97 -0.53
C LEU A 54 -7.07 7.95 0.16
N ARG A 55 -6.83 8.87 1.11
CA ARG A 55 -5.60 8.88 1.90
C ARG A 55 -5.49 7.63 2.77
N GLU A 56 -6.56 7.21 3.45
CA GLU A 56 -6.60 5.96 4.22
C GLU A 56 -6.34 4.73 3.34
N LEU A 57 -7.03 4.62 2.20
CA LEU A 57 -6.92 3.47 1.30
C LEU A 57 -5.53 3.36 0.64
N ARG A 58 -4.91 4.50 0.30
CA ARG A 58 -3.52 4.53 -0.18
C ARG A 58 -2.54 4.08 0.90
N ALA A 59 -2.68 4.58 2.13
CA ALA A 59 -1.82 4.18 3.23
C ALA A 59 -1.94 2.67 3.52
N MET A 60 -3.17 2.15 3.52
CA MET A 60 -3.46 0.72 3.64
C MET A 60 -2.82 -0.09 2.50
N SER A 61 -2.92 0.38 1.25
CA SER A 61 -2.33 -0.31 0.09
C SER A 61 -0.81 -0.39 0.16
N ILE A 62 -0.15 0.65 0.69
CA ILE A 62 1.29 0.63 0.98
C ILE A 62 1.61 -0.41 2.07
N GLY A 63 0.79 -0.51 3.12
CA GLY A 63 0.92 -1.54 4.14
C GLY A 63 0.79 -2.96 3.57
N LEU A 64 -0.17 -3.19 2.67
CA LEU A 64 -0.32 -4.48 1.96
C LEU A 64 0.91 -4.80 1.10
N TRP A 65 1.49 -3.79 0.45
CA TRP A 65 2.71 -3.97 -0.33
C TRP A 65 3.90 -4.33 0.56
N ARG A 66 4.05 -3.71 1.73
CA ARG A 66 5.08 -4.13 2.69
C ARG A 66 4.92 -5.59 3.10
N LEU A 67 3.69 -6.05 3.38
CA LEU A 67 3.45 -7.47 3.66
C LEU A 67 3.88 -8.38 2.50
N ALA A 68 3.58 -7.96 1.27
CA ALA A 68 3.97 -8.70 0.06
C ALA A 68 5.50 -8.74 -0.12
N LEU A 69 6.17 -7.61 0.11
CA LEU A 69 7.64 -7.51 0.11
C LEU A 69 8.28 -8.43 1.16
N GLN A 70 7.77 -8.44 2.39
CA GLN A 70 8.31 -9.30 3.44
C GLN A 70 8.19 -10.79 3.12
N ARG A 71 7.12 -11.17 2.41
CA ARG A 71 6.90 -12.55 1.97
C ARG A 71 7.81 -12.95 0.80
N SER A 72 8.01 -12.05 -0.17
CA SER A 72 8.80 -12.33 -1.38
C SER A 72 10.30 -12.11 -1.18
N PHE A 73 10.69 -11.15 -0.33
CA PHE A 73 12.08 -10.74 -0.08
C PHE A 73 12.33 -10.62 1.43
N PRO A 74 12.42 -11.74 2.18
CA PRO A 74 12.57 -11.69 3.63
C PRO A 74 13.82 -10.94 4.13
N ALA A 75 14.89 -10.90 3.33
CA ALA A 75 16.12 -10.18 3.66
C ALA A 75 16.06 -8.68 3.33
N ASP A 76 15.48 -8.33 2.19
CA ASP A 76 15.57 -6.96 1.63
C ASP A 76 14.25 -6.17 1.70
N GLY A 77 13.13 -6.83 2.00
CA GLY A 77 11.78 -6.25 1.90
C GLY A 77 11.58 -5.01 2.76
N GLU A 78 12.18 -4.98 3.96
CA GLU A 78 12.13 -3.79 4.82
C GLU A 78 12.94 -2.63 4.24
N THR A 79 14.12 -2.92 3.69
CA THR A 79 14.98 -1.91 3.06
C THR A 79 14.30 -1.32 1.83
N ILE A 80 13.65 -2.14 1.00
CA ILE A 80 12.87 -1.68 -0.16
C ILE A 80 11.70 -0.80 0.30
N PHE A 81 10.97 -1.21 1.33
CA PHE A 81 9.88 -0.45 1.91
C PHE A 81 10.33 0.93 2.42
N GLU A 82 11.39 0.98 3.23
CA GLU A 82 11.91 2.25 3.76
C GLU A 82 12.46 3.16 2.65
N ARG A 83 13.06 2.58 1.59
CA ARG A 83 13.49 3.37 0.42
C ARG A 83 12.30 4.00 -0.31
N PHE A 84 11.18 3.29 -0.42
CA PHE A 84 9.94 3.84 -0.97
C PHE A 84 9.41 5.00 -0.13
N MET A 85 9.32 4.82 1.18
CA MET A 85 8.83 5.85 2.11
C MET A 85 9.71 7.10 2.09
N LEU A 86 11.04 6.92 2.08
CA LEU A 86 11.99 8.02 1.91
C LEU A 86 11.76 8.77 0.59
N GLY A 87 11.53 8.04 -0.51
CA GLY A 87 11.23 8.65 -1.81
C GLY A 87 9.95 9.50 -1.81
N LEU A 88 8.94 9.17 -1.01
CA LEU A 88 7.76 10.02 -0.82
C LEU A 88 8.09 11.32 -0.08
N TYR A 89 8.96 11.24 0.94
CA TYR A 89 9.41 12.40 1.71
C TYR A 89 10.33 13.32 0.89
N GLU A 90 11.27 12.77 0.13
CA GLU A 90 12.22 13.53 -0.70
C GLU A 90 11.54 14.38 -1.79
N ARG A 91 10.33 14.01 -2.20
CA ARG A 91 9.51 14.80 -3.14
C ARG A 91 8.97 16.10 -2.52
N ALA A 92 8.93 16.23 -1.20
CA ALA A 92 8.43 17.43 -0.51
C ALA A 92 9.43 18.60 -0.61
N ARG A 93 9.02 19.70 -1.22
CA ARG A 93 9.88 20.88 -1.48
C ARG A 93 9.68 22.01 -0.47
N SER A 94 8.61 21.98 0.30
CA SER A 94 8.27 22.99 1.32
C SER A 94 8.06 22.38 2.72
N PRO A 95 8.16 23.19 3.80
CA PRO A 95 7.89 22.73 5.17
C PRO A 95 6.49 22.12 5.33
N ARG A 96 5.47 22.70 4.67
CA ARG A 96 4.09 22.20 4.70
C ARG A 96 3.94 20.86 4.00
N GLU A 97 4.66 20.64 2.89
CA GLU A 97 4.65 19.35 2.21
C GLU A 97 5.38 18.28 3.03
N ARG A 98 6.46 18.64 3.73
CA ARG A 98 7.17 17.74 4.64
C ARG A 98 6.28 17.32 5.82
N GLU A 99 5.56 18.26 6.41
CA GLU A 99 4.58 17.97 7.46
C GLU A 99 3.49 17.00 6.98
N ARG A 100 2.95 17.22 5.78
CA ARG A 100 1.97 16.32 5.16
C ARG A 100 2.55 14.93 4.88
N ALA A 101 3.79 14.86 4.40
CA ALA A 101 4.49 13.60 4.15
C ALA A 101 4.73 12.85 5.46
N ASN A 102 5.18 13.52 6.53
CA ASN A 102 5.34 12.93 7.86
C ASN A 102 4.02 12.41 8.42
N ALA A 103 2.94 13.19 8.31
CA ALA A 103 1.62 12.76 8.75
C ALA A 103 1.10 11.57 7.94
N PHE A 104 1.51 11.42 6.67
CA PHE A 104 1.17 10.27 5.85
C PHE A 104 2.05 9.05 6.17
N ASP A 105 3.34 9.24 6.45
CA ASP A 105 4.23 8.17 6.95
C ASP A 105 3.70 7.55 8.23
N LEU A 106 3.33 8.37 9.23
CA LEU A 106 2.69 7.89 10.46
C LEU A 106 1.41 7.10 10.18
N LEU A 107 0.61 7.54 9.21
CA LEU A 107 -0.61 6.84 8.82
C LEU A 107 -0.28 5.47 8.22
N VAL A 108 0.67 5.40 7.29
CA VAL A 108 1.16 4.13 6.71
C VAL A 108 1.65 3.19 7.80
N ARG A 109 2.49 3.68 8.73
CA ARG A 109 3.01 2.89 9.84
C ARG A 109 1.90 2.33 10.73
N SER A 110 0.84 3.11 10.99
CA SER A 110 -0.32 2.61 11.74
C SER A 110 -1.05 1.47 11.04
N TYR A 111 -1.11 1.46 9.69
CA TYR A 111 -1.67 0.34 8.94
C TYR A 111 -0.73 -0.86 8.91
N VAL A 112 0.58 -0.62 8.81
CA VAL A 112 1.60 -1.68 8.89
C VAL A 112 1.51 -2.43 10.21
N GLU A 113 1.41 -1.73 11.33
CA GLU A 113 1.25 -2.33 12.66
C GLU A 113 0.02 -3.23 12.72
N ARG A 114 -1.15 -2.72 12.30
CA ARG A 114 -2.40 -3.48 12.29
C ARG A 114 -2.35 -4.70 11.38
N LEU A 115 -1.70 -4.58 10.23
CA LEU A 115 -1.52 -5.66 9.28
C LEU A 115 -0.58 -6.74 9.83
N ASN A 116 0.46 -6.37 10.58
CA ASN A 116 1.40 -7.32 11.18
C ASN A 116 0.76 -8.22 12.25
N GLU A 117 -0.33 -7.79 12.90
CA GLU A 117 -1.03 -8.60 13.93
C GLU A 117 -1.56 -9.93 13.38
N ARG A 118 -1.96 -9.96 12.10
CA ARG A 118 -2.57 -11.13 11.44
C ARG A 118 -1.90 -11.52 10.11
N GLY A 119 -0.96 -10.71 9.62
CA GLY A 119 -0.28 -10.90 8.34
C GLY A 119 -1.24 -10.82 7.14
N ASP A 120 -1.04 -11.70 6.17
CA ASP A 120 -1.85 -11.85 4.96
C ASP A 120 -3.06 -12.82 5.15
N GLY A 121 -3.21 -13.39 6.34
CA GLY A 121 -4.24 -14.38 6.64
C GLY A 121 -5.63 -13.79 6.85
N ASP A 122 -5.73 -12.59 7.40
CA ASP A 122 -6.99 -11.95 7.77
C ASP A 122 -6.92 -10.41 7.71
N PHE A 123 -7.80 -9.80 6.93
CA PHE A 123 -7.91 -8.34 6.79
C PHE A 123 -9.13 -7.73 7.49
N ILE A 124 -9.92 -8.52 8.23
CA ILE A 124 -11.16 -8.08 8.90
C ILE A 124 -10.89 -6.99 9.95
N ALA A 125 -9.79 -7.07 10.69
CA ALA A 125 -9.45 -6.05 11.68
C ALA A 125 -9.18 -4.69 11.03
N VAL A 126 -8.41 -4.67 9.94
CA VAL A 126 -8.06 -3.44 9.20
C VAL A 126 -9.27 -2.90 8.46
N SER A 127 -10.07 -3.75 7.83
CA SER A 127 -11.30 -3.32 7.16
C SER A 127 -12.31 -2.78 8.18
N GLY A 128 -12.42 -3.41 9.35
CA GLY A 128 -13.15 -2.93 10.52
C GLY A 128 -12.80 -1.50 10.87
N HIS A 129 -11.51 -1.24 11.08
CA HIS A 129 -11.00 0.09 11.38
C HIS A 129 -11.40 1.13 10.33
N ILE A 130 -11.19 0.84 9.04
CA ILE A 130 -11.52 1.79 7.97
C ILE A 130 -13.03 2.05 7.92
N VAL A 131 -13.87 1.01 8.02
CA VAL A 131 -15.34 1.21 8.03
C VAL A 131 -15.75 2.12 9.18
N ASP A 132 -15.19 1.90 10.37
CA ASP A 132 -15.54 2.66 11.59
C ASP A 132 -15.11 4.13 11.49
N LEU A 133 -14.00 4.44 10.80
CA LEU A 133 -13.57 5.82 10.55
C LEU A 133 -14.56 6.64 9.73
N PHE A 134 -15.35 5.97 8.88
CA PHE A 134 -16.25 6.65 7.94
C PHE A 134 -17.72 6.42 8.25
N GLN A 135 -18.11 5.41 9.02
CA GLN A 135 -19.50 5.10 9.27
C GLN A 135 -19.75 4.79 10.75
N GLU A 136 -20.15 5.80 11.49
CA GLU A 136 -20.72 5.59 12.82
C GLU A 136 -22.13 4.98 12.66
N ARG A 137 -22.27 3.69 12.99
CA ARG A 137 -23.55 2.95 13.13
C ARG A 137 -24.36 2.73 11.84
N ALA A 138 -23.73 2.14 10.82
CA ALA A 138 -24.47 1.61 9.68
C ALA A 138 -25.07 0.21 10.00
N PRO A 139 -26.35 -0.05 9.68
CA PRO A 139 -27.00 -1.34 9.95
C PRO A 139 -26.35 -2.52 9.20
N ASP A 140 -25.55 -2.24 8.16
CA ASP A 140 -24.83 -3.19 7.33
C ASP A 140 -23.29 -3.16 7.54
N ALA A 141 -22.82 -2.60 8.67
CA ALA A 141 -21.39 -2.46 8.97
C ALA A 141 -20.62 -3.78 8.82
N VAL A 142 -21.16 -4.91 9.28
CA VAL A 142 -20.53 -6.23 9.16
C VAL A 142 -20.32 -6.62 7.68
N ALA A 143 -21.35 -6.46 6.85
CA ALA A 143 -21.27 -6.78 5.43
C ALA A 143 -20.26 -5.88 4.70
N ARG A 144 -20.22 -4.59 5.04
CA ARG A 144 -19.24 -3.64 4.49
C ARG A 144 -17.81 -3.97 4.89
N ARG A 145 -17.58 -4.33 6.16
CA ARG A 145 -16.26 -4.76 6.66
C ARG A 145 -15.77 -6.00 5.92
N LEU A 146 -16.64 -6.98 5.73
CA LEU A 146 -16.32 -8.18 4.95
C LEU A 146 -16.02 -7.83 3.49
N LYS A 147 -16.87 -7.03 2.84
CA LYS A 147 -16.66 -6.60 1.45
C LYS A 147 -15.34 -5.86 1.29
N LEU A 148 -15.00 -4.95 2.20
CA LEU A 148 -13.75 -4.22 2.15
C LEU A 148 -12.54 -5.15 2.41
N ALA A 149 -12.65 -6.11 3.33
CA ALA A 149 -11.59 -7.11 3.54
C ALA A 149 -11.33 -7.96 2.27
N LEU A 150 -12.37 -8.30 1.51
CA LEU A 150 -12.23 -9.01 0.24
C LEU A 150 -11.54 -8.13 -0.82
N LEU A 151 -11.89 -6.84 -0.88
CA LEU A 151 -11.20 -5.88 -1.77
C LEU A 151 -9.73 -5.74 -1.38
N MET A 152 -9.41 -5.66 -0.09
CA MET A 152 -8.04 -5.65 0.42
C MET A 152 -7.29 -6.93 0.03
N ARG A 153 -7.92 -8.10 0.15
CA ARG A 153 -7.33 -9.37 -0.31
C ARG A 153 -7.04 -9.36 -1.80
N ASN A 154 -7.97 -8.87 -2.62
CA ASN A 154 -7.76 -8.75 -4.06
C ASN A 154 -6.63 -7.78 -4.39
N ALA A 155 -6.55 -6.64 -3.68
CA ALA A 155 -5.45 -5.69 -3.82
C ALA A 155 -4.11 -6.33 -3.44
N TYR A 156 -4.04 -7.04 -2.31
CA TYR A 156 -2.83 -7.77 -1.89
C TYR A 156 -2.38 -8.79 -2.95
N LEU A 157 -3.29 -9.62 -3.47
CA LEU A 157 -2.97 -10.59 -4.52
C LEU A 157 -2.53 -9.90 -5.81
N ASN A 158 -3.13 -8.76 -6.14
CA ASN A 158 -2.72 -7.98 -7.31
C ASN A 158 -1.31 -7.41 -7.13
N ILE A 159 -1.04 -6.82 -5.96
CA ILE A 159 0.28 -6.30 -5.59
C ILE A 159 1.32 -7.41 -5.65
N PHE A 160 1.03 -8.57 -5.05
CA PHE A 160 1.94 -9.71 -5.00
C PHE A 160 2.30 -10.22 -6.40
N ARG A 161 1.34 -10.25 -7.34
CA ARG A 161 1.58 -10.67 -8.73
C ARG A 161 2.45 -9.71 -9.54
N HIS A 162 2.56 -8.44 -9.15
CA HIS A 162 3.32 -7.41 -9.87
C HIS A 162 4.64 -7.05 -9.18
N LEU A 163 5.05 -7.83 -8.16
CA LEU A 163 6.34 -7.68 -7.50
C LEU A 163 7.51 -8.26 -8.30
N ILE A 164 7.23 -9.13 -9.28
CA ILE A 164 8.20 -9.87 -10.10
C ILE A 164 7.75 -9.80 -11.56
#